data_AF-A0A8J9USV5-F1
#
_entry.id   AF-A0A8J9USV5-F1
#
_cell.length_a   1.000
_cell.length_b   1.000
_cell.length_c   1.000
_cell.angle_alpha   90.00
_cell.angle_beta   90.00
_cell.angle_gamma   90.00
#
_symmetry.space_group_name_H-M   'P 1'
#
loop_
_entity.id
_entity.type
_entity.pdbx_description
1 polymer ?
#
loop_
_entity_poly.entity_id
_entity_poly.type
_entity_poly.pdbx_seq_one_letter_code
_entity_poly.pdbx_strand_id
1 'polypeptide(L)'
;MTLHWPSEHRIGGFQYPLESQVIHISAEYKTLQDAIKASPRDSLATLGIVNFYKYQNHTQRGLLDLLRIGRNFRYLNATLSPLPLSYFNPPMKKYAGYQGSLTVPPCTESVMWLVRAKALPVTREAVEVARSLLGNEELRGSFVRQAQPLNDRKVYFFN
;
A
#
# COMPACT_ATOMS: atom_id res chain seq x y z
N MET A 1 6.41 -0.58 4.48
CA MET A 1 4.97 -0.74 4.15
C MET A 1 4.25 0.51 4.61
N THR A 2 3.34 1.03 3.81
CA THR A 2 2.46 2.15 4.16
C THR A 2 1.00 1.70 4.13
N LEU A 3 0.14 2.40 4.87
CA LEU A 3 -1.30 2.13 4.96
C LEU A 3 -2.07 3.40 4.60
N HIS A 4 -3.09 3.25 3.77
CA HIS A 4 -3.92 4.34 3.25
C HIS A 4 -5.39 4.07 3.57
N TRP A 5 -6.10 5.13 3.95
CA TRP A 5 -7.54 5.12 4.21
C TRP A 5 -8.20 6.36 3.59
N PRO A 6 -9.16 6.20 2.66
CA PRO A 6 -9.51 4.96 1.95
C PRO A 6 -8.40 4.50 0.98
N SER A 7 -8.63 3.46 0.18
CA SER A 7 -7.66 3.00 -0.83
C SER A 7 -7.34 4.08 -1.87
N GLU A 8 -6.09 4.14 -2.34
CA GLU A 8 -5.68 5.06 -3.42
C GLU A 8 -6.13 4.52 -4.78
N HIS A 9 -5.85 3.23 -5.03
CA HIS A 9 -6.29 2.54 -6.21
C HIS A 9 -7.79 2.21 -6.14
N ARG A 10 -8.40 2.08 -7.32
CA ARG A 10 -9.81 1.73 -7.51
C ARG A 10 -9.93 0.59 -8.51
N ILE A 11 -10.90 -0.31 -8.31
CA ILE A 11 -11.23 -1.39 -9.24
C ILE A 11 -12.65 -1.16 -9.75
N GLY A 12 -12.83 -0.96 -11.06
CA GLY A 12 -14.15 -0.69 -11.63
C GLY A 12 -14.85 0.54 -11.04
N GLY A 13 -14.07 1.55 -10.63
CA GLY A 13 -14.56 2.75 -9.93
C GLY A 13 -14.73 2.60 -8.41
N PHE A 14 -14.79 1.36 -7.90
CA PHE A 14 -14.95 1.09 -6.47
C PHE A 14 -13.67 1.36 -5.69
N GLN A 15 -13.81 2.07 -4.57
CA GLN A 15 -12.74 2.34 -3.61
C GLN A 15 -12.89 1.41 -2.40
N TYR A 16 -11.80 0.79 -1.98
CA TYR A 16 -11.79 -0.11 -0.84
C TYR A 16 -11.62 0.65 0.47
N PRO A 17 -12.13 0.10 1.60
CA PRO A 17 -11.94 0.67 2.92
C PRO A 17 -10.49 0.98 3.28
N LEU A 18 -9.54 0.13 2.89
CA LEU A 18 -8.11 0.32 3.13
C LEU A 18 -7.28 -0.21 1.97
N GLU A 19 -6.08 0.34 1.86
CA GLU A 19 -5.02 -0.16 1.01
C GLU A 19 -3.70 -0.16 1.77
N SER A 20 -2.92 -1.23 1.63
CA SER A 20 -1.53 -1.21 2.07
C SER A 20 -0.58 -1.41 0.90
N GLN A 21 0.49 -0.65 0.88
CA GLN A 21 1.54 -0.72 -0.14
C GLN A 21 2.82 -1.25 0.49
N VAL A 22 3.30 -2.39 -0.01
CA VAL A 22 4.57 -3.00 0.40
C VAL A 22 5.59 -2.72 -0.69
N ILE A 23 6.49 -1.79 -0.39
CA ILE A 23 7.52 -1.30 -1.32
C ILE A 23 8.79 -2.13 -1.15
N HIS A 24 9.30 -2.67 -2.25
CA HIS A 24 10.59 -3.33 -2.37
C HIS A 24 11.46 -2.52 -3.33
N ILE A 25 12.77 -2.57 -3.12
CA ILE A 25 13.74 -1.95 -4.01
C ILE A 25 14.57 -3.04 -4.69
N SER A 26 15.03 -2.78 -5.92
CA SER A 26 15.99 -3.66 -6.58
C SER A 26 17.22 -3.88 -5.70
N ALA A 27 17.75 -5.11 -5.70
CA ALA A 27 18.94 -5.47 -4.92
C ALA A 27 20.21 -4.70 -5.36
N GLU A 28 20.17 -4.05 -6.52
CA GLU A 28 21.22 -3.15 -7.01
C GLU A 28 21.33 -1.87 -6.17
N TYR A 29 20.28 -1.50 -5.43
CA TYR A 29 20.22 -0.31 -4.60
C TYR A 29 20.20 -0.66 -3.12
N LYS A 30 20.96 0.10 -2.32
CA LYS A 30 21.01 -0.09 -0.86
C LYS A 30 19.82 0.55 -0.15
N THR A 31 19.29 1.63 -0.70
CA THR A 31 18.23 2.43 -0.10
C THR A 31 17.16 2.79 -1.11
N LEU A 32 15.97 3.12 -0.61
CA LEU A 32 14.89 3.66 -1.45
C LEU A 32 15.29 4.99 -2.09
N GLN A 33 16.08 5.82 -1.40
CA GLN A 33 16.58 7.07 -1.95
C GLN A 33 17.49 6.85 -3.15
N ASP A 34 18.34 5.83 -3.12
CA ASP A 34 19.22 5.50 -4.26
C ASP A 34 18.40 4.99 -5.45
N ALA A 35 17.42 4.10 -5.19
CA ALA A 35 16.50 3.60 -6.22
C ALA A 35 15.68 4.73 -6.87
N ILE A 36 15.21 5.70 -6.06
CA ILE A 36 14.50 6.88 -6.55
C ILE A 36 15.41 7.74 -7.44
N LYS A 37 16.67 7.97 -7.05
CA LYS A 37 17.63 8.76 -7.83
C LYS A 37 18.09 8.08 -9.12
N ALA A 38 17.96 6.75 -9.21
CA ALA A 38 18.29 6.00 -10.42
C ALA A 38 17.29 6.25 -11.56
N SER A 39 16.05 6.62 -11.22
CA SER A 39 15.10 7.20 -12.17
C SER A 39 15.70 8.47 -12.80
N PRO A 40 15.65 8.67 -14.13
CA PRO A 40 14.83 7.97 -15.12
C PRO A 40 15.51 6.79 -15.85
N ARG A 41 16.75 6.43 -15.48
CA ARG A 41 17.50 5.38 -16.18
C ARG A 41 16.99 3.98 -15.86
N ASP A 42 16.36 3.81 -14.71
CA ASP A 42 15.73 2.58 -14.27
C ASP A 42 14.30 2.86 -13.78
N SER A 43 13.33 2.65 -14.68
CA SER A 43 11.90 2.82 -14.40
C SER A 43 11.31 1.68 -13.53
N LEU A 44 12.10 0.66 -13.20
CA LEU A 44 11.71 -0.51 -12.41
C LEU A 44 12.57 -0.68 -11.15
N ALA A 45 13.26 0.39 -10.72
CA ALA A 45 14.08 0.39 -9.52
C ALA A 45 13.30 0.00 -8.24
N THR A 46 11.97 0.13 -8.28
CA THR A 46 11.05 -0.17 -7.18
C THR A 46 9.93 -1.13 -7.61
N LEU A 47 9.57 -2.06 -6.74
CA LEU A 47 8.40 -2.93 -6.86
C LEU A 47 7.41 -2.62 -5.73
N GLY A 48 6.23 -2.12 -6.09
CA GLY A 48 5.14 -1.87 -5.16
C GLY A 48 4.10 -2.99 -5.20
N ILE A 49 3.81 -3.62 -4.06
CA ILE A 49 2.72 -4.60 -3.95
C ILE A 49 1.56 -3.99 -3.20
N VAL A 50 0.37 -3.99 -3.82
CA VAL A 50 -0.84 -3.40 -3.28
C VAL A 50 -1.78 -4.48 -2.78
N ASN A 51 -2.16 -4.38 -1.50
CA ASN A 51 -3.19 -5.19 -0.88
C ASN A 51 -4.40 -4.32 -0.54
N PHE A 52 -5.55 -4.63 -1.14
CA PHE A 52 -6.84 -4.06 -0.74
C PHE A 52 -7.46 -4.82 0.41
N TYR A 53 -8.29 -4.14 1.20
CA TYR A 53 -9.07 -4.76 2.25
C TYR A 53 -10.56 -4.51 2.08
N LYS A 54 -11.39 -5.53 2.31
CA LYS A 54 -12.86 -5.45 2.27
C LYS A 54 -13.46 -5.91 3.60
N TYR A 55 -14.60 -5.34 3.97
CA TYR A 55 -15.28 -5.68 5.21
C TYR A 55 -15.63 -7.17 5.31
N GLN A 56 -15.19 -7.82 6.38
CA GLN A 56 -15.47 -9.21 6.76
C GLN A 56 -15.49 -9.34 8.30
N ASN A 57 -15.74 -10.56 8.80
CA ASN A 57 -15.82 -10.87 10.22
C ASN A 57 -14.46 -11.04 10.93
N HIS A 58 -13.35 -10.95 10.18
CA HIS A 58 -12.01 -10.99 10.72
C HIS A 58 -11.09 -10.04 9.95
N THR A 59 -9.93 -9.74 10.54
CA THR A 59 -8.90 -8.89 9.94
C THR A 59 -7.68 -9.72 9.58
N GLN A 60 -7.11 -9.45 8.41
CA GLN A 60 -5.83 -10.01 7.99
C GLN A 60 -4.78 -9.81 9.09
N ARG A 61 -4.07 -10.89 9.43
CA ARG A 61 -3.15 -10.93 10.58
C ARG A 61 -2.13 -9.79 10.59
N GLY A 62 -1.44 -9.56 9.47
CA GLY A 62 -0.44 -8.49 9.38
C GLY A 62 -1.01 -7.10 9.62
N LEU A 63 -2.23 -6.82 9.14
CA LEU A 63 -2.90 -5.55 9.40
C LEU A 63 -3.30 -5.42 10.88
N LEU A 64 -3.85 -6.49 11.47
CA LEU A 64 -4.25 -6.49 12.88
C LEU A 64 -3.07 -6.17 13.80
N ASP A 65 -1.91 -6.76 13.55
CA ASP A 65 -0.70 -6.55 14.36
C ASP A 65 -0.17 -5.12 14.23
N LEU A 66 -0.20 -4.52 13.04
CA LEU A 66 0.17 -3.10 12.83
C LEU A 66 -0.76 -2.15 13.59
N LEU A 67 -2.07 -2.38 13.50
CA LEU A 67 -3.06 -1.50 14.14
C LEU A 67 -3.03 -1.58 15.66
N ARG A 68 -2.73 -2.76 16.22
CA ARG A 68 -2.53 -2.93 17.67
C ARG A 68 -1.37 -2.11 18.18
N ILE A 69 -0.29 -2.05 17.41
CA ILE A 69 0.84 -1.17 17.73
C ILE A 69 0.38 0.27 17.64
N GLY A 70 -0.13 0.71 16.49
CA GLY A 70 -0.53 2.11 16.29
C GLY A 70 -1.45 2.66 17.38
N ARG A 71 -2.40 1.87 17.90
CA ARG A 71 -3.29 2.24 19.02
C ARG A 71 -2.57 2.71 20.29
N ASN A 72 -1.38 2.18 20.55
CA ASN A 72 -0.67 2.41 21.80
C ASN A 72 0.34 3.56 21.72
N PHE A 73 0.45 4.29 20.60
CA PHE A 73 1.52 5.29 20.41
C PHE A 73 1.04 6.75 20.43
N ARG A 74 1.70 7.52 21.32
CA ARG A 74 1.89 8.99 21.23
C ARG A 74 3.27 9.37 20.62
N TYR A 75 4.10 8.39 20.21
CA TYR A 75 5.49 8.59 19.76
C TYR A 75 5.80 7.92 18.41
N LEU A 76 6.80 8.43 17.70
CA LEU A 76 7.13 8.14 16.29
C LEU A 76 7.70 6.73 16.00
N ASN A 77 8.18 5.97 17.00
CA ASN A 77 8.90 4.71 16.81
C ASN A 77 8.36 3.58 17.72
N ALA A 78 8.23 2.38 17.17
CA ALA A 78 7.75 1.18 17.86
C ALA A 78 8.52 -0.08 17.44
N THR A 79 8.62 -1.06 18.34
CA THR A 79 9.22 -2.38 18.03
C THR A 79 8.13 -3.42 17.86
N LEU A 80 8.19 -4.17 16.76
CA LEU A 80 7.39 -5.36 16.49
C LEU A 80 8.17 -6.60 16.92
N SER A 81 7.52 -7.54 17.60
CA SER A 81 8.06 -8.91 17.67
C SER A 81 8.23 -9.46 16.24
N PRO A 82 9.22 -10.34 15.99
CA PRO A 82 9.41 -10.93 14.67
C PRO A 82 8.13 -11.59 14.15
N LEU A 83 7.67 -11.16 12.96
CA LEU A 83 6.49 -11.68 12.30
C LEU A 83 6.84 -12.12 10.87
N PRO A 84 6.24 -13.20 10.36
CA PRO A 84 6.40 -13.61 8.97
C PRO A 84 5.98 -12.49 8.01
N LEU A 85 6.81 -12.20 6.99
CA LEU A 85 6.46 -11.21 5.95
C LEU A 85 5.17 -11.58 5.20
N SER A 86 4.85 -12.88 5.12
CA SER A 86 3.61 -13.40 4.55
C SER A 86 2.34 -12.94 5.28
N TYR A 87 2.44 -12.42 6.51
CA TYR A 87 1.28 -11.84 7.19
C TYR A 87 0.89 -10.48 6.61
N PHE A 88 1.89 -9.69 6.21
CA PHE A 88 1.73 -8.36 5.60
C PHE A 88 1.53 -8.44 4.09
N ASN A 89 2.16 -9.42 3.45
CA ASN A 89 1.99 -9.70 2.04
C ASN A 89 1.75 -11.20 1.80
N PRO A 90 0.51 -11.69 2.03
CA PRO A 90 0.18 -13.09 1.79
C PRO A 90 0.38 -13.46 0.31
N PRO A 91 0.55 -14.73 -0.04
CA PRO A 91 0.66 -15.11 -1.45
C PRO A 91 -0.53 -14.58 -2.29
N MET A 92 -0.24 -14.07 -3.49
CA MET A 92 -1.25 -13.70 -4.48
C MET A 92 -1.07 -14.51 -5.75
N LYS A 93 -2.17 -15.05 -6.28
CA LYS A 93 -2.17 -15.75 -7.57
C LYS A 93 -2.54 -14.81 -8.71
N LYS A 94 -3.60 -14.01 -8.50
CA LYS A 94 -4.13 -13.07 -9.49
C LYS A 94 -3.82 -11.63 -9.12
N TYR A 95 -3.26 -10.88 -10.05
CA TYR A 95 -2.90 -9.47 -9.86
C TYR A 95 -2.90 -8.71 -11.18
N ALA A 96 -3.10 -7.41 -11.10
CA ALA A 96 -2.84 -6.49 -12.20
C ALA A 96 -1.43 -5.91 -12.07
N GLY A 97 -0.72 -5.73 -13.18
CA GLY A 97 0.61 -5.14 -13.26
C GLY A 97 0.62 -3.88 -14.12
N TYR A 98 1.24 -2.80 -13.64
CA TYR A 98 1.45 -1.59 -14.44
C TYR A 98 2.64 -0.75 -13.93
N GLN A 99 3.25 0.05 -14.80
CA GLN A 99 4.30 1.00 -14.42
C GLN A 99 3.69 2.34 -13.97
N GLY A 100 4.21 2.91 -12.89
CA GLY A 100 3.74 4.18 -12.37
C GLY A 100 4.75 4.85 -11.46
N SER A 101 4.22 5.73 -10.60
CA SER A 101 5.00 6.49 -9.63
C SER A 101 4.75 6.05 -8.20
N LEU A 102 5.62 6.49 -7.30
CA LEU A 102 5.28 6.61 -5.89
C LEU A 102 4.01 7.45 -5.71
N THR A 103 3.17 7.08 -4.76
CA THR A 103 1.93 7.81 -4.47
C THR A 103 2.11 8.94 -3.46
N VAL A 104 3.31 9.04 -2.87
CA VAL A 104 3.74 10.12 -2.01
C VAL A 104 4.89 10.91 -2.66
N PRO A 105 5.08 12.20 -2.32
CA PRO A 105 6.22 12.96 -2.80
C PRO A 105 7.55 12.21 -2.60
N PRO A 106 8.48 12.25 -3.56
CA PRO A 106 8.51 13.11 -4.76
C PRO A 106 7.74 12.58 -5.98
N CYS A 107 6.87 11.57 -5.83
CA CYS A 107 6.06 11.02 -6.92
C CYS A 107 6.88 10.48 -8.11
N THR A 108 8.10 9.98 -7.85
CA THR A 108 9.02 9.47 -8.87
C THR A 108 8.43 8.30 -9.65
N GLU A 109 8.51 8.37 -10.98
CA GLU A 109 8.02 7.37 -11.94
C GLU A 109 9.00 6.19 -12.12
N SER A 110 9.19 5.40 -11.04
CA SER A 110 10.13 4.27 -11.02
C SER A 110 9.56 2.99 -10.39
N VAL A 111 8.23 2.86 -10.40
CA VAL A 111 7.54 1.78 -9.68
C VAL A 111 6.82 0.83 -10.64
N MET A 112 7.18 -0.45 -10.58
CA MET A 112 6.31 -1.54 -11.03
C MET A 112 5.28 -1.83 -9.95
N TRP A 113 4.01 -1.56 -10.23
CA TRP A 113 2.91 -1.86 -9.32
C TRP A 113 2.30 -3.22 -9.61
N LEU A 114 2.25 -4.09 -8.60
CA LEU A 114 1.48 -5.33 -8.60
C LEU A 114 0.28 -5.18 -7.66
N VAL A 115 -0.90 -5.09 -8.25
CA VAL A 115 -2.15 -4.85 -7.54
C VAL A 115 -2.93 -6.15 -7.39
N ARG A 116 -3.08 -6.65 -6.16
CA ARG A 116 -3.80 -7.90 -5.90
C ARG A 116 -5.26 -7.80 -6.37
N ALA A 117 -5.72 -8.82 -7.10
CA ALA A 117 -7.10 -8.85 -7.60
C ALA A 117 -8.16 -9.15 -6.52
N LYS A 118 -7.83 -9.96 -5.51
CA LYS A 118 -8.75 -10.37 -4.43
C LYS A 118 -8.45 -9.60 -3.14
N ALA A 119 -9.36 -8.74 -2.69
CA ALA A 119 -9.20 -8.03 -1.43
C ALA A 119 -9.12 -8.97 -0.21
N LEU A 120 -8.26 -8.59 0.73
CA LEU A 120 -8.04 -9.21 2.02
C LEU A 120 -9.16 -8.84 3.01
N PRO A 121 -9.38 -9.64 4.06
CA PRO A 121 -10.42 -9.38 5.06
C PRO A 121 -10.01 -8.27 6.04
N VAL A 122 -10.94 -7.39 6.39
CA VAL A 122 -10.80 -6.41 7.50
C VAL A 122 -12.13 -6.23 8.22
N THR A 123 -12.13 -6.12 9.55
CA THR A 123 -13.35 -5.78 10.30
C THR A 123 -13.61 -4.28 10.29
N ARG A 124 -14.84 -3.86 10.61
CA ARG A 124 -15.17 -2.43 10.71
C ARG A 124 -14.36 -1.74 11.79
N GLU A 125 -14.19 -2.40 12.93
CA GLU A 125 -13.43 -1.89 14.07
C GLU A 125 -11.98 -1.64 13.70
N ALA A 126 -11.35 -2.54 12.92
CA ALA A 126 -9.99 -2.34 12.44
C ALA A 126 -9.87 -1.14 11.49
N VAL A 127 -10.86 -0.91 10.62
CA VAL A 127 -10.89 0.29 9.76
C VAL A 127 -11.06 1.56 10.57
N GLU A 128 -11.91 1.57 11.60
CA GLU A 128 -12.08 2.72 12.49
C GLU A 128 -10.78 3.06 13.24
N VAL A 129 -10.02 2.04 13.63
CA VAL A 129 -8.68 2.23 14.22
C VAL A 129 -7.72 2.82 13.21
N ALA A 130 -7.63 2.24 12.01
CA ALA A 130 -6.79 2.78 10.94
C ALA A 130 -7.15 4.24 10.67
N ARG A 131 -8.44 4.56 10.60
CA ARG A 131 -8.93 5.93 10.42
C ARG A 131 -8.45 6.87 11.54
N SER A 132 -8.55 6.46 12.81
CA SER A 132 -8.07 7.29 13.93
C SER A 132 -6.56 7.51 13.94
N LEU A 133 -5.78 6.60 13.34
CA LEU A 133 -4.33 6.69 13.26
C LEU A 133 -3.86 7.50 12.05
N LEU A 134 -4.57 7.38 10.93
CA LEU A 134 -4.19 7.98 9.65
C LEU A 134 -4.80 9.37 9.44
N GLY A 135 -5.78 9.78 10.26
CA GLY A 135 -6.47 11.05 10.08
C GLY A 135 -6.86 11.72 11.40
N ASN A 136 -6.56 13.02 11.49
CA ASN A 136 -7.37 13.96 12.25
C ASN A 136 -8.54 14.37 11.34
N GLU A 137 -9.77 14.51 11.83
CA GLU A 137 -10.95 14.73 10.96
C GLU A 137 -10.83 15.98 10.06
N GLU A 138 -10.04 16.97 10.47
CA GLU A 138 -9.72 18.19 9.72
C GLU A 138 -8.79 17.98 8.51
N LEU A 139 -8.04 16.87 8.45
CA LEU A 139 -7.08 16.55 7.38
C LEU A 139 -7.57 15.43 6.45
N ARG A 140 -8.87 15.10 6.52
CA ARG A 140 -9.49 14.10 5.63
C ARG A 140 -9.22 14.46 4.16
N GLY A 141 -8.38 13.66 3.50
CA GLY A 141 -8.03 13.81 2.08
C GLY A 141 -6.59 14.25 1.81
N SER A 142 -5.86 14.77 2.81
CA SER A 142 -4.48 15.25 2.60
C SER A 142 -3.43 14.13 2.44
N PHE A 143 -3.78 12.88 2.77
CA PHE A 143 -2.85 11.73 2.77
C PHE A 143 -3.17 10.66 1.73
N VAL A 144 -4.20 10.83 0.89
CA VAL A 144 -4.61 9.83 -0.11
C VAL A 144 -4.59 10.46 -1.49
N ARG A 145 -3.69 10.00 -2.36
CA ARG A 145 -3.61 10.45 -3.75
C ARG A 145 -4.82 9.95 -4.53
N GLN A 146 -5.51 10.85 -5.22
CA GLN A 146 -6.58 10.47 -6.14
C GLN A 146 -6.05 9.67 -7.32
N ALA A 147 -6.91 8.84 -7.93
CA ALA A 147 -6.58 8.14 -9.16
C ALA A 147 -6.16 9.15 -10.24
N GLN A 148 -4.98 8.94 -10.83
CA GLN A 148 -4.42 9.81 -11.85
C GLN A 148 -4.78 9.28 -13.25
N PRO A 149 -4.74 10.15 -14.29
CA PRO A 149 -4.97 9.71 -15.66
C PRO A 149 -4.10 8.51 -16.04
N LEU A 150 -4.71 7.52 -16.71
CA LEU A 150 -3.98 6.34 -17.18
C LEU A 150 -2.96 6.73 -18.27
N ASN A 151 -3.30 7.72 -19.10
CA ASN A 151 -2.58 8.08 -20.33
C ASN A 151 -2.40 6.83 -21.21
N ASP A 152 -1.26 6.70 -21.90
CA ASP A 152 -0.99 5.59 -22.81
C ASP A 152 -0.54 4.29 -22.11
N ARG A 153 -0.55 4.26 -20.77
CA ARG A 153 -0.11 3.09 -20.00
C ARG A 153 -1.10 1.94 -20.15
N LYS A 154 -0.55 0.75 -20.30
CA LYS A 154 -1.33 -0.50 -20.29
C LYS A 154 -1.31 -1.12 -18.89
N VAL A 155 -2.46 -1.67 -18.50
CA VAL A 155 -2.60 -2.50 -17.30
C VAL A 155 -2.74 -3.93 -17.75
N TYR A 156 -1.86 -4.81 -17.27
CA TYR A 156 -1.87 -6.23 -17.60
C TYR A 156 -2.49 -7.02 -16.45
N PHE A 157 -3.26 -8.05 -16.75
CA PHE A 157 -3.84 -8.93 -15.73
C PHE A 157 -3.21 -10.32 -15.82
N PHE A 158 -2.78 -10.82 -14.67
CA PHE A 158 -2.14 -12.13 -14.51
C PHE A 158 -3.02 -13.02 -13.63
N ASN A 159 -3.16 -14.29 -13.99
CA ASN A 159 -4.06 -15.28 -13.37
C ASN A 159 -3.30 -16.50 -12.85
#